data_AF-A0A9X5S285-F1
#
_entry.id   AF-A0A9X5S285-F1
#
_cell.length_a   1.000
_cell.length_b   1.000
_cell.length_c   1.000
_cell.angle_alpha   90.00
_cell.angle_beta   90.00
_cell.angle_gamma   90.00
#
_symmetry.space_group_name_H-M   'P 1'
#
loop_
_entity.id
_entity.type
_entity.pdbx_description
1 polymer ?
#
loop_
_entity_poly.entity_id
_entity_poly.type
_entity_poly.pdbx_seq_one_letter_code
_entity_poly.pdbx_strand_id
1 'polypeptide(L)'
;MNGLPEIDIDTEYSSYEGLSRVAMLAGVPIIPGFIILVVFMAIAMFLMPVYELKAFGIFLLALPCIFFLRMLTKRDDQALRILGLEIYWWFVRRKSNLFGDTLTITATKFGRDRDDYIRFIKEETEEAAAAAKLFSESQSARC
;
A
#
# COMPACT_ATOMS: atom_id res chain seq x y z
N MET A 1 15.92 -6.05 -44.05
CA MET A 1 16.09 -5.36 -42.75
C MET A 1 17.54 -4.94 -42.57
N ASN A 2 18.11 -4.19 -43.52
CA ASN A 2 19.51 -3.74 -43.48
C ASN A 2 19.49 -2.20 -43.54
N GLY A 3 19.70 -1.53 -42.41
CA GLY A 3 19.68 -0.07 -42.33
C GLY A 3 19.11 0.54 -41.06
N LEU A 4 18.85 -0.24 -40.00
CA LEU A 4 18.63 0.33 -38.68
C LEU A 4 20.00 0.57 -38.03
N PRO A 5 20.23 1.74 -37.40
CA PRO A 5 21.43 1.95 -36.59
C PRO A 5 21.51 0.85 -35.53
N GLU A 6 22.70 0.36 -35.25
CA GLU A 6 22.95 -0.60 -34.18
C GLU A 6 22.72 0.12 -32.85
N ILE A 7 21.50 0.03 -32.33
CA ILE A 7 21.10 0.63 -31.06
C ILE A 7 21.69 -0.23 -29.96
N ASP A 8 22.74 0.27 -29.33
CA ASP A 8 23.34 -0.35 -28.16
C ASP A 8 22.51 0.02 -26.92
N ILE A 9 21.73 -0.95 -26.45
CA ILE A 9 20.76 -0.80 -25.36
C ILE A 9 21.47 -0.36 -24.06
N ASP A 10 22.74 -0.73 -23.89
CA ASP A 10 23.51 -0.48 -22.67
C ASP A 10 24.01 0.96 -22.58
N THR A 11 24.19 1.66 -23.71
CA THR A 11 24.73 3.03 -23.74
C THR A 11 23.67 4.11 -23.93
N GLU A 12 22.60 3.82 -24.68
CA GLU A 12 21.60 4.83 -25.04
C GLU A 12 20.48 4.99 -23.99
N TYR A 13 20.26 3.98 -23.14
CA TYR A 13 19.15 3.92 -22.17
C TYR A 13 19.56 3.87 -20.68
N SER A 14 20.81 4.22 -20.35
CA SER A 14 21.30 4.23 -18.95
C SER A 14 20.41 5.04 -17.98
N SER A 15 19.72 6.06 -18.50
CA SER A 15 18.76 6.89 -17.75
C SER A 15 17.59 6.12 -17.11
N TYR A 16 17.22 4.95 -17.64
CA TYR A 16 16.13 4.14 -17.09
C TYR A 16 16.54 3.31 -15.86
N GLU A 17 17.83 3.03 -15.70
CA GLU A 17 18.33 2.23 -14.59
C GLU A 17 18.19 2.98 -13.25
N GLY A 18 18.35 4.31 -13.27
CA GLY A 18 18.13 5.16 -12.10
C GLY A 18 16.64 5.38 -11.76
N LEU A 19 15.75 5.33 -12.76
CA LEU A 19 14.31 5.53 -12.56
C LEU A 19 13.62 4.29 -11.94
N SER A 20 14.15 3.10 -12.21
CA SER A 20 13.60 1.84 -11.70
C SER A 20 13.98 1.53 -10.26
N ARG A 21 15.05 2.15 -9.74
CA ARG A 21 15.55 1.94 -8.38
C ARG A 21 14.92 2.93 -7.40
N VAL A 22 14.65 2.46 -6.19
CA VAL A 22 14.11 3.32 -5.14
C VAL A 22 15.18 4.30 -4.67
N ALA A 23 14.86 5.59 -4.60
CA ALA A 23 15.77 6.60 -4.07
C ALA A 23 16.06 6.35 -2.58
N MET A 24 17.30 5.98 -2.26
CA MET A 24 17.76 5.64 -0.91
C MET A 24 18.83 6.63 -0.44
N LEU A 25 18.68 7.15 0.78
CA LEU A 25 19.68 7.93 1.50
C LEU A 25 20.27 7.08 2.61
N ALA A 26 21.59 6.85 2.60
CA ALA A 26 22.26 5.99 3.59
C ALA A 26 21.55 4.63 3.76
N GLY A 27 21.18 3.97 2.66
CA GLY A 27 20.52 2.65 2.67
C GLY A 27 19.07 2.65 3.19
N VAL A 28 18.49 3.83 3.44
CA VAL A 28 17.09 4.02 3.85
C VAL A 28 16.34 4.69 2.70
N PRO A 29 15.25 4.10 2.19
CA PRO A 29 14.43 4.78 1.20
C PRO A 29 13.84 6.09 1.75
N ILE A 30 13.96 7.16 0.97
CA ILE A 30 13.73 8.53 1.44
C ILE A 30 12.28 8.73 1.89
N ILE A 31 11.32 8.28 1.07
CA ILE A 31 9.88 8.43 1.33
C ILE A 31 9.47 7.76 2.67
N PRO A 32 9.71 6.44 2.88
CA PRO A 32 9.33 5.80 4.14
C PRO A 32 10.12 6.33 5.34
N GLY A 33 11.40 6.67 5.18
CA GLY A 33 12.18 7.31 6.25
C GLY A 33 11.58 8.65 6.68
N PHE A 34 11.16 9.48 5.71
CA PHE A 34 10.50 10.76 5.97
C PHE A 34 9.13 10.58 6.64
N ILE A 35 8.31 9.62 6.18
CA ILE A 35 7.02 9.31 6.80
C ILE A 35 7.19 8.94 8.27
N ILE A 36 8.17 8.09 8.60
CA ILE A 36 8.46 7.70 9.99
C ILE A 36 8.78 8.95 10.82
N LEU A 37 9.69 9.82 10.35
CA LEU A 37 10.04 11.05 11.08
C LEU A 37 8.84 11.96 11.30
N VAL A 38 8.01 12.18 10.28
CA VAL A 38 6.81 13.03 10.38
C VAL A 38 5.79 12.43 11.35
N VAL A 39 5.54 11.14 11.30
CA VAL A 39 4.59 10.46 12.19
C VAL A 39 5.07 10.54 13.64
N PHE A 40 6.33 10.23 13.91
CA PHE A 40 6.88 10.35 15.26
C PHE A 40 6.91 11.79 15.77
N MET A 41 7.18 12.77 14.90
CA MET A 41 7.11 14.18 15.25
C MET A 41 5.66 14.61 15.57
N ALA A 42 4.69 14.21 14.74
CA ALA A 42 3.28 14.52 14.97
C ALA A 42 2.77 13.92 16.29
N ILE A 43 3.15 12.68 16.59
CA ILE A 43 2.85 12.02 17.86
C ILE A 43 3.49 12.79 19.02
N ALA A 44 4.78 13.14 18.93
CA ALA A 44 5.45 13.90 19.98
C ALA A 44 4.79 15.26 20.23
N MET A 45 4.37 15.97 19.17
CA MET A 45 3.63 17.24 19.30
C MET A 45 2.25 17.05 19.93
N PHE A 46 1.53 15.99 19.57
CA PHE A 46 0.23 15.68 20.15
C PHE A 46 0.31 15.34 21.64
N LEU A 47 1.39 14.71 22.08
CA LEU A 47 1.64 14.33 23.48
C LEU A 47 2.30 15.43 24.31
N MET A 48 2.79 16.50 23.67
CA MET A 48 3.42 17.66 24.32
C MET A 48 2.56 18.31 25.44
N PRO A 49 1.24 18.53 25.31
CA PRO A 49 0.45 19.13 26.39
C PRO A 49 0.33 18.26 27.66
N VAL A 50 0.61 16.94 27.56
CA VAL A 50 0.51 16.02 28.71
C VAL A 50 1.88 15.72 29.31
N TYR A 51 2.90 15.56 28.46
CA TYR A 51 4.24 15.09 28.84
C TYR A 51 5.34 16.15 28.70
N GLU A 52 5.00 17.35 28.22
CA GLU A 52 5.92 18.48 28.02
C GLU A 52 7.19 18.06 27.24
N LEU A 53 8.38 18.30 27.80
CA LEU A 53 9.66 17.92 27.21
C LEU A 53 9.88 16.41 27.12
N LYS A 54 9.21 15.60 27.94
CA LYS A 54 9.36 14.13 27.89
C LYS A 54 8.76 13.55 26.62
N ALA A 55 7.85 14.27 25.95
CA ALA A 55 7.28 13.86 24.67
C ALA A 55 8.34 13.74 23.56
N PHE A 56 9.45 14.48 23.63
CA PHE A 56 10.57 14.33 22.69
C PHE A 56 11.28 12.97 22.83
N GLY A 57 11.14 12.27 23.97
CA GLY A 57 11.60 10.89 24.11
C GLY A 57 10.91 9.94 23.12
N ILE A 58 9.66 10.23 22.74
CA ILE A 58 8.91 9.46 21.76
C ILE A 58 9.49 9.68 20.36
N PHE A 59 9.91 10.91 20.05
CA PHE A 59 10.58 11.20 18.79
C PHE A 59 11.91 10.44 18.65
N LEU A 60 12.63 10.23 19.76
CA LEU A 60 13.87 9.45 19.79
C LEU A 60 13.63 7.98 19.38
N LEU A 61 12.41 7.45 19.57
CA LEU A 61 12.01 6.12 19.10
C LEU A 61 11.97 6.01 17.56
N ALA A 62 11.98 7.14 16.82
CA ALA A 62 12.12 7.10 15.37
C ALA A 62 13.48 6.53 14.93
N LEU A 63 14.55 6.72 15.70
CA LEU A 63 15.90 6.23 15.36
C LEU A 63 15.98 4.70 15.23
N PRO A 64 15.55 3.89 16.22
CA PRO A 64 15.55 2.43 16.07
C PRO A 64 14.61 1.97 14.93
N CYS A 65 13.50 2.67 14.67
CA CYS A 65 12.64 2.38 13.53
C CYS A 65 13.34 2.61 12.18
N ILE A 66 14.09 3.71 12.04
CA ILE A 66 14.88 3.99 10.83
C ILE A 66 16.01 2.96 10.67
N PHE A 67 16.66 2.56 11.76
CA PHE A 67 17.68 1.52 11.74
C PHE A 67 17.12 0.15 11.32
N PHE A 68 15.94 -0.20 11.83
CA PHE A 68 15.21 -1.39 11.42
C PHE A 68 14.87 -1.35 9.93
N LEU A 69 14.38 -0.20 9.44
CA LEU A 69 14.09 -0.01 8.03
C LEU A 69 15.34 -0.19 7.16
N ARG A 70 16.49 0.37 7.58
CA ARG A 70 17.80 0.16 6.94
C ARG A 70 18.19 -1.32 6.91
N MET A 71 17.90 -2.07 7.97
CA MET A 71 18.24 -3.49 8.05
C MET A 71 17.40 -4.33 7.08
N LEU A 72 16.12 -3.99 6.92
CA LEU A 72 15.22 -4.63 5.96
C LEU A 72 15.64 -4.34 4.51
N THR A 73 15.94 -3.08 4.20
CA THR A 73 16.29 -2.65 2.83
C THR A 73 17.73 -2.95 2.45
N LYS A 74 18.55 -3.48 3.37
CA LYS A 74 19.94 -3.86 3.08
C LYS A 74 20.04 -5.02 2.08
N ARG A 75 19.05 -5.92 2.03
CA ARG A 75 19.08 -7.11 1.16
C ARG A 75 18.38 -6.91 -0.18
N ASP A 76 17.35 -6.08 -0.22
CA ASP A 76 16.52 -5.84 -1.40
C ASP A 76 15.89 -4.44 -1.27
N ASP A 77 16.06 -3.61 -2.29
CA ASP A 77 15.55 -2.24 -2.36
C ASP A 77 14.02 -2.20 -2.56
N GLN A 78 13.42 -3.28 -3.04
CA GLN A 78 11.98 -3.46 -3.21
C GLN A 78 11.32 -4.21 -2.04
N ALA A 79 12.07 -4.61 -1.00
CA ALA A 79 11.54 -5.35 0.15
C ALA A 79 10.31 -4.69 0.79
N LEU A 80 10.30 -3.36 0.91
CA LEU A 80 9.17 -2.61 1.46
C LEU A 80 7.91 -2.70 0.61
N ARG A 81 8.05 -2.75 -0.72
CA ARG A 81 6.91 -2.91 -1.64
C ARG A 81 6.30 -4.29 -1.50
N ILE A 82 7.14 -5.32 -1.40
CA ILE A 82 6.72 -6.71 -1.20
C ILE A 82 6.00 -6.85 0.14
N LEU A 83 6.58 -6.31 1.22
CA LEU A 83 5.97 -6.32 2.55
C LEU A 83 4.63 -5.58 2.57
N GLY A 84 4.53 -4.44 1.90
CA GLY A 84 3.25 -3.71 1.75
C GLY A 84 2.19 -4.53 1.03
N LEU A 85 2.54 -5.23 -0.05
CA LEU A 85 1.64 -6.12 -0.78
C LEU A 85 1.19 -7.30 0.10
N GLU A 86 2.10 -7.89 0.87
CA GLU A 86 1.78 -8.99 1.78
C GLU A 86 0.78 -8.54 2.86
N ILE A 87 1.02 -7.38 3.48
CA ILE A 87 0.08 -6.80 4.46
C ILE A 87 -1.27 -6.50 3.82
N TYR A 88 -1.27 -5.90 2.63
CA TYR A 88 -2.51 -5.62 1.89
C TYR A 88 -3.32 -6.90 1.66
N TRP A 89 -2.70 -7.94 1.11
CA TRP A 89 -3.37 -9.21 0.86
C TRP A 89 -3.80 -9.92 2.14
N TRP A 90 -3.04 -9.79 3.23
CA TRP A 90 -3.43 -10.30 4.53
C TRP A 90 -4.73 -9.66 5.05
N PHE A 91 -4.88 -8.34 4.91
CA PHE A 91 -6.13 -7.65 5.26
C PHE A 91 -7.28 -8.02 4.32
N VAL A 92 -7.03 -8.07 3.01
CA VAL A 92 -8.04 -8.46 2.02
C VAL A 92 -8.57 -9.86 2.31
N ARG A 93 -7.68 -10.80 2.62
CA ARG A 93 -8.02 -12.18 2.98
C ARG A 93 -8.86 -12.26 4.26
N ARG A 94 -8.55 -11.43 5.26
CA ARG A 94 -9.31 -11.35 6.52
C ARG A 94 -10.70 -10.73 6.36
N LYS A 95 -10.89 -9.86 5.36
CA LYS A 95 -12.20 -9.24 5.05
C LYS A 95 -13.05 -10.12 4.14
N SER A 96 -12.42 -10.88 3.23
CA SER A 96 -13.15 -11.70 2.26
C SER A 96 -13.82 -12.89 2.92
N ASN A 97 -15.15 -12.91 2.96
CA ASN A 97 -15.95 -14.07 3.40
C ASN A 97 -16.20 -15.05 2.23
N LEU A 98 -15.23 -15.20 1.33
CA LEU A 98 -15.31 -16.09 0.17
C LEU A 98 -14.59 -17.40 0.47
N PHE A 99 -15.29 -18.52 0.20
CA PHE A 99 -14.76 -19.89 0.15
C PHE A 99 -13.63 -20.19 1.15
N GLY A 100 -13.96 -20.11 2.45
CA GLY A 100 -13.01 -20.45 3.52
C GLY A 100 -11.82 -19.49 3.60
N ASP A 101 -12.09 -18.18 3.62
CA ASP A 101 -11.09 -17.10 3.69
C ASP A 101 -10.03 -17.21 2.59
N THR A 102 -10.40 -17.68 1.39
CA THR A 102 -9.48 -17.78 0.27
C THR A 102 -10.05 -17.01 -0.91
N LEU A 103 -9.24 -16.11 -1.48
CA LEU A 103 -9.58 -15.25 -2.60
C LEU A 103 -9.72 -15.99 -3.94
N THR A 104 -9.62 -17.31 -3.92
CA THR A 104 -9.74 -18.17 -5.10
C THR A 104 -11.15 -18.73 -5.20
N ILE A 105 -11.83 -18.38 -6.28
CA ILE A 105 -13.08 -19.04 -6.71
C ILE A 105 -12.69 -20.42 -7.24
N THR A 106 -12.73 -21.45 -6.39
CA THR A 106 -12.45 -22.83 -6.82
C THR A 106 -13.70 -23.41 -7.50
N ALA A 107 -13.55 -23.95 -8.70
CA ALA A 107 -14.62 -24.54 -9.51
C ALA A 107 -15.21 -25.85 -8.94
N THR A 108 -14.92 -26.22 -7.70
CA THR A 108 -15.47 -27.43 -7.08
C THR A 108 -16.94 -27.27 -6.69
N LYS A 109 -17.43 -26.03 -6.51
CA LYS A 109 -18.85 -25.75 -6.25
C LYS A 109 -19.47 -24.72 -7.20
N PHE A 110 -18.67 -23.86 -7.82
CA PHE A 110 -19.16 -22.85 -8.76
C PHE A 110 -19.42 -23.44 -10.14
N GLY A 111 -20.63 -23.23 -10.65
CA GLY A 111 -21.07 -23.68 -11.97
C GLY A 111 -22.19 -24.72 -11.95
N ARG A 112 -22.62 -25.20 -10.77
CA ARG A 112 -23.74 -26.16 -10.69
C ARG A 112 -25.11 -25.50 -10.60
N ASP A 113 -25.20 -24.30 -10.03
CA ASP A 113 -26.46 -23.58 -9.87
C ASP A 113 -26.35 -22.12 -10.32
N ARG A 114 -27.36 -21.64 -11.04
CA ARG A 114 -27.41 -20.29 -11.62
C ARG A 114 -27.55 -19.23 -10.52
N ASP A 115 -28.14 -19.61 -9.40
CA ASP A 115 -28.48 -18.73 -8.28
C ASP A 115 -27.24 -18.19 -7.54
N ASP A 116 -26.12 -18.92 -7.57
CA ASP A 116 -24.86 -18.46 -6.96
C ASP A 116 -24.28 -17.23 -7.67
N TYR A 117 -24.51 -17.08 -8.98
CA TYR A 117 -24.09 -15.89 -9.75
C TYR A 117 -25.00 -14.70 -9.48
N ILE A 118 -26.30 -14.95 -9.30
CA ILE A 118 -27.30 -13.90 -9.03
C ILE A 118 -27.04 -13.25 -7.67
N ARG A 119 -26.54 -14.00 -6.69
CA ARG A 119 -26.19 -13.46 -5.36
C ARG A 119 -25.11 -12.38 -5.43
N PHE A 120 -24.03 -12.61 -6.19
CA PHE A 120 -22.95 -11.61 -6.31
C PHE A 120 -23.40 -10.34 -7.02
N ILE A 121 -24.19 -10.47 -8.09
CA ILE A 121 -24.73 -9.30 -8.79
C ILE A 121 -25.65 -8.50 -7.87
N LYS A 122 -26.49 -9.17 -7.06
CA LYS A 122 -27.34 -8.48 -6.08
C LYS A 122 -26.52 -7.79 -4.99
N GLU A 123 -25.49 -8.45 -4.46
CA GLU A 123 -24.61 -7.89 -3.43
C GLU A 123 -23.85 -6.65 -3.94
N GLU A 124 -23.30 -6.69 -5.17
CA GLU A 124 -22.68 -5.51 -5.81
C GLU A 124 -23.70 -4.40 -6.09
N THR A 125 -24.93 -4.76 -6.50
CA THR A 125 -26.00 -3.78 -6.75
C THR A 125 -26.46 -3.11 -5.45
N GLU A 126 -26.55 -3.86 -4.35
CA GLU A 126 -26.91 -3.36 -3.03
C GLU A 126 -25.80 -2.49 -2.43
N GLU A 127 -24.53 -2.85 -2.57
CA GLU A 127 -23.39 -2.02 -2.17
C GLU A 127 -23.33 -0.72 -3.00
N ALA A 128 -23.56 -0.79 -4.31
CA ALA A 128 -23.63 0.38 -5.18
C ALA A 128 -24.81 1.29 -4.83
N ALA A 129 -25.97 0.71 -4.48
CA ALA A 129 -27.15 1.46 -4.04
C ALA A 129 -26.93 2.11 -2.66
N ALA A 130 -26.27 1.42 -1.73
CA ALA A 130 -25.91 1.96 -0.42
C ALA A 130 -24.90 3.11 -0.54
N ALA A 131 -23.88 2.95 -1.39
CA ALA A 131 -22.92 4.01 -1.70
C ALA A 131 -23.60 5.21 -2.34
N ALA A 132 -24.45 5.00 -3.35
CA ALA A 132 -25.22 6.06 -4.00
C ALA A 132 -26.10 6.83 -3.00
N LYS A 133 -26.74 6.13 -2.05
CA LYS A 133 -27.54 6.75 -0.99
C LYS A 133 -26.68 7.62 -0.06
N LEU A 134 -25.52 7.12 0.36
CA LEU A 134 -24.55 7.86 1.17
C LEU A 134 -24.04 9.13 0.46
N PHE A 135 -23.77 9.04 -0.85
CA PHE A 135 -23.33 10.17 -1.66
C PHE A 135 -24.46 11.14 -2.00
N SER A 136 -25.72 10.68 -2.05
CA SER A 136 -26.87 11.55 -2.34
C SER A 136 -27.15 12.59 -1.24
N GLU A 137 -26.95 12.24 0.04
CA GLU A 137 -27.04 13.20 1.16
C GLU A 137 -25.95 14.27 1.10
N SER A 138 -24.78 13.96 0.52
CA SER A 138 -23.70 14.93 0.33
C SER A 138 -23.93 15.89 -0.84
N GLN A 139 -24.76 15.49 -1.82
CA GLN A 139 -25.12 16.33 -2.98
C GLN A 139 -26.28 17.27 -2.69
N SER A 140 -27.18 16.95 -1.74
CA SER A 140 -28.30 17.83 -1.37
C SER A 140 -27.90 19.04 -0.51
N ALA A 141 -26.66 19.10 -0.01
CA ALA A 141 -26.12 20.24 0.75
C ALA A 141 -25.50 21.35 -0.15
N ARG A 142 -25.57 21.20 -1.47
CA ARG A 142 -25.18 22.21 -2.47
C ARG A 142 -26.36 22.58 -3.37
N CYS A 143 -27.41 23.16 -2.78
CA CYS A 143 -28.41 23.98 -3.45
C CYS A 143 -28.75 25.15 -2.52
#